data_AF-A0A6V8NN60-F1
#
_entry.id   AF-A0A6V8NN60-F1
#
_cell.length_a   1.000
_cell.length_b   1.000
_cell.length_c   1.000
_cell.angle_alpha   90.00
_cell.angle_beta   90.00
_cell.angle_gamma   90.00
#
_symmetry.space_group_name_H-M   'P 1'
#
loop_
_entity.id
_entity.type
_entity.pdbx_description
1 polymer ?
#
loop_
_entity_poly.entity_id
_entity_poly.type
_entity_poly.pdbx_seq_one_letter_code
_entity_poly.pdbx_strand_id
1 'polypeptide(L)'
;MEATLTSAKNLKGVITVPGDKSISHRSLILASLAHGRSRIANFSFSKDCLSTMNCLRSLGVEMEIDADKVIHLVGKGLEGFREPSDILDCGNSGTTMRMMLGVLARSHLFAVLSGDRFLNRRPMGRVVEPLKKMGAHIWGREGGTKAPLAVKGTRLRGCDHRIEIPSAQVKSALLLAGLQAKGETSVTEPFPSRDHTERMLEYLGADIQYGDSYSRISSARGLQAKDIQIPGDFSSAAYFLVAALVARSSEITIRDVGINKTRAGLVEVLERMGADVVVSDRRILNNEPVADVTCHWGALKGVEVGGEIIPRLIDEIPVLCVAASLAEGRTVIKDAGELHYKECDRIEAMATELAKMGAHIVPTPDGFIIEGVERLRGARVDSRFDHRVAMSLAIAALAAEGETTISNFECVDISFPGFLDVLRSLME
;
A
#
# COMPACT_ATOMS: atom_id res chain seq x y z
N MET A 1 -12.44 17.71 -8.90
CA MET A 1 -11.40 18.69 -9.30
C MET A 1 -10.67 18.16 -10.52
N GLU A 2 -10.21 19.03 -11.41
CA GLU A 2 -9.38 18.65 -12.56
C GLU A 2 -7.94 19.12 -12.32
N ALA A 3 -6.98 18.40 -12.91
CA ALA A 3 -5.58 18.83 -12.96
C ALA A 3 -5.13 18.90 -14.41
N THR A 4 -4.52 20.02 -14.79
CA THR A 4 -3.99 20.24 -16.14
C THR A 4 -2.47 20.29 -16.08
N LEU A 5 -1.81 19.49 -16.91
CA LEU A 5 -0.36 19.38 -17.00
C LEU A 5 0.09 19.47 -18.47
N THR A 6 1.31 19.96 -18.67
CA THR A 6 2.01 19.98 -19.96
C THR A 6 3.32 19.20 -19.84
N SER A 7 3.90 18.83 -20.97
CA SER A 7 5.23 18.19 -21.01
C SER A 7 6.26 18.94 -20.18
N ALA A 8 7.06 18.22 -19.40
CA ALA A 8 8.21 18.76 -18.69
C ALA A 8 9.43 18.82 -19.62
N LYS A 9 10.24 19.89 -19.53
CA LYS A 9 11.51 19.97 -20.29
C LYS A 9 12.55 19.01 -19.73
N ASN A 10 12.71 19.03 -18.41
CA ASN A 10 13.49 18.09 -17.63
C ASN A 10 12.92 18.06 -16.19
N LEU A 11 13.31 17.05 -15.42
CA LEU A 11 13.04 16.96 -14.00
C LEU A 11 14.35 16.73 -13.25
N LYS A 12 14.69 17.61 -12.31
CA LYS A 12 15.92 17.48 -11.53
C LYS A 12 15.72 17.80 -10.07
N GLY A 13 16.32 16.99 -9.21
CA GLY A 13 16.43 17.32 -7.80
C GLY A 13 16.45 16.13 -6.86
N VAL A 14 16.44 16.48 -5.58
CA VAL A 14 16.45 15.53 -4.46
C VAL A 14 15.19 15.76 -3.64
N ILE A 15 14.39 14.70 -3.47
CA ILE A 15 13.14 14.74 -2.73
C ILE A 15 13.08 13.67 -1.65
N THR A 16 12.17 13.85 -0.71
CA THR A 16 11.69 12.80 0.20
C THR A 16 10.22 12.57 -0.11
N VAL A 17 9.74 11.34 0.07
CA VAL A 17 8.32 11.00 -0.07
C VAL A 17 7.69 10.78 1.30
N PRO A 18 6.35 10.91 1.43
CA PRO A 18 5.64 10.58 2.66
C PRO A 18 5.96 9.16 3.13
N GLY A 19 5.83 8.92 4.45
CA GLY A 19 6.04 7.60 5.01
C GLY A 19 5.15 6.52 4.40
N ASP A 20 5.65 5.29 4.40
CA ASP A 20 4.95 4.12 3.89
C ASP A 20 3.59 3.94 4.56
N LYS A 21 2.52 3.92 3.74
CA LYS A 21 1.14 3.76 4.18
C LYS A 21 0.92 2.43 4.92
N SER A 22 1.49 1.34 4.41
CA SER A 22 1.34 0.00 4.99
C SER A 22 2.02 -0.10 6.37
N ILE A 23 3.20 0.50 6.51
CA ILE A 23 3.95 0.57 7.78
C ILE A 23 3.24 1.54 8.74
N SER A 24 2.68 2.65 8.25
CA SER A 24 1.91 3.62 9.04
C SER A 24 0.71 2.98 9.74
N HIS A 25 -0.11 2.20 9.01
CA HIS A 25 -1.20 1.43 9.62
C HIS A 25 -0.72 0.50 10.75
N ARG A 26 0.34 -0.27 10.48
CA ARG A 26 0.89 -1.25 11.43
C ARG A 26 1.48 -0.58 12.65
N SER A 27 2.17 0.54 12.47
CA SER A 27 2.80 1.30 13.56
C SER A 27 1.76 1.73 14.59
N LEU A 28 0.64 2.30 14.16
CA LEU A 28 -0.45 2.69 15.06
C LEU A 28 -1.10 1.49 15.75
N ILE A 29 -1.47 0.47 14.97
CA ILE A 29 -2.16 -0.71 15.50
C ILE A 29 -1.28 -1.44 16.50
N LEU A 30 -0.03 -1.74 16.14
CA LEU A 30 0.87 -2.51 17.00
C LEU A 30 1.37 -1.69 18.19
N ALA A 31 1.67 -0.39 18.01
CA ALA A 31 2.01 0.47 19.14
C ALA A 31 0.87 0.61 20.15
N SER A 32 -0.39 0.64 19.69
CA SER A 32 -1.56 0.67 20.59
C SER A 32 -1.70 -0.59 21.45
N LEU A 33 -1.23 -1.73 20.93
CA LEU A 33 -1.20 -3.02 21.61
C LEU A 33 0.06 -3.23 22.45
N ALA A 34 1.11 -2.45 22.23
CA ALA A 34 2.36 -2.55 22.97
C ALA A 34 2.26 -1.80 24.30
N HIS A 35 2.78 -2.36 25.39
CA HIS A 35 2.76 -1.67 26.68
C HIS A 35 3.85 -0.59 26.73
N GLY A 36 3.43 0.67 26.97
CA GLY A 36 4.33 1.80 27.16
C GLY A 36 4.15 2.91 26.12
N ARG A 37 5.07 3.88 26.11
CA ARG A 37 5.04 5.03 25.19
C ARG A 37 5.84 4.71 23.92
N SER A 38 5.22 4.92 22.77
CA SER A 38 5.86 4.83 21.46
C SER A 38 5.88 6.21 20.80
N ARG A 39 6.98 6.52 20.11
CA ARG A 39 7.12 7.70 19.23
C ARG A 39 7.11 7.24 17.77
N ILE A 40 6.17 7.70 16.96
CA ILE A 40 6.06 7.34 15.54
C ILE A 40 6.34 8.57 14.69
N ALA A 41 7.43 8.54 13.93
CA ALA A 41 7.88 9.63 13.07
C ALA A 41 7.74 9.27 11.58
N ASN A 42 7.61 10.30 10.73
CA ASN A 42 7.30 10.20 9.30
C ASN A 42 6.00 9.42 9.02
N PHE A 43 4.96 9.65 9.81
CA PHE A 43 3.66 9.01 9.61
C PHE A 43 2.96 9.49 8.33
N SER A 44 2.34 8.57 7.60
CA SER A 44 1.47 8.93 6.47
C SER A 44 0.15 9.51 6.96
N PHE A 45 -0.06 10.81 6.80
CA PHE A 45 -1.35 11.47 7.09
C PHE A 45 -2.39 11.32 5.96
N SER A 46 -2.28 10.23 5.19
CA SER A 46 -3.28 9.85 4.19
C SER A 46 -4.64 9.58 4.84
N LYS A 47 -5.74 9.74 4.07
CA LYS A 47 -7.10 9.51 4.57
C LYS A 47 -7.27 8.10 5.15
N ASP A 48 -6.65 7.10 4.53
CA ASP A 48 -6.66 5.72 5.01
C ASP A 48 -6.03 5.57 6.40
N CYS A 49 -4.83 6.13 6.59
CA CYS A 49 -4.12 6.03 7.86
C CYS A 49 -4.80 6.86 8.96
N LEU A 50 -5.43 7.98 8.61
CA LEU A 50 -6.31 8.73 9.50
C LEU A 50 -7.54 7.91 9.92
N SER A 51 -8.14 7.09 9.05
CA SER A 51 -9.21 6.17 9.46
C SER A 51 -8.75 5.17 10.51
N THR A 52 -7.53 4.62 10.41
CA THR A 52 -6.95 3.77 11.47
C THR A 52 -6.76 4.55 12.77
N MET A 53 -6.18 5.74 12.71
CA MET A 53 -5.98 6.61 13.87
C MET A 53 -7.30 6.90 14.58
N ASN A 54 -8.34 7.26 13.82
CA ASN A 54 -9.66 7.56 14.36
C ASN A 54 -10.34 6.33 14.96
N CYS A 55 -10.25 5.16 14.31
CA CYS A 55 -10.75 3.90 14.89
C CYS A 55 -10.09 3.60 16.25
N LEU A 56 -8.77 3.77 16.36
CA LEU A 56 -8.05 3.54 17.60
C LEU A 56 -8.39 4.58 18.68
N ARG A 57 -8.58 5.86 18.31
CA ARG A 57 -9.07 6.89 19.23
C ARG A 57 -10.47 6.58 19.75
N SER A 58 -11.38 6.10 18.91
CA SER A 58 -12.71 5.64 19.32
C SER A 58 -12.67 4.44 20.26
N LEU A 59 -11.59 3.64 20.21
CA LEU A 59 -11.31 2.57 21.16
C LEU A 59 -10.58 3.07 22.42
N GLY A 60 -10.42 4.38 22.61
CA GLY A 60 -9.81 4.97 23.80
C GLY A 60 -8.29 5.03 23.80
N VAL A 61 -7.63 4.84 22.65
CA VAL A 61 -6.16 4.97 22.56
C VAL A 61 -5.77 6.46 22.57
N GLU A 62 -4.97 6.83 23.55
CA GLU A 62 -4.44 8.19 23.73
C GLU A 62 -3.29 8.44 22.75
N MET A 63 -3.44 9.47 21.91
CA MET A 63 -2.45 9.86 20.90
C MET A 63 -2.36 11.38 20.77
N GLU A 64 -1.15 11.90 20.89
CA GLU A 64 -0.82 13.30 20.66
C GLU A 64 0.02 13.42 19.39
N ILE A 65 -0.16 14.51 18.63
CA ILE A 65 0.63 14.83 17.45
C ILE A 65 1.34 16.14 17.77
N ASP A 66 2.67 16.14 17.72
CA ASP A 66 3.44 17.36 17.97
C ASP A 66 3.57 18.25 16.72
N ALA A 67 4.27 19.38 16.87
CA ALA A 67 4.45 20.36 15.80
C ALA A 67 5.19 19.79 14.58
N ASP A 68 6.05 18.79 14.77
CA ASP A 68 6.81 18.11 13.72
C ASP A 68 6.03 16.94 13.10
N LYS A 69 4.74 16.84 13.42
CA LYS A 69 3.83 15.76 12.99
C LYS A 69 4.27 14.38 13.48
N VAL A 70 5.01 14.31 14.58
CA VAL A 70 5.37 13.05 15.24
C VAL A 70 4.24 12.64 16.18
N ILE A 71 3.88 11.36 16.14
CA ILE A 71 2.80 10.81 16.97
C ILE A 71 3.41 10.24 18.25
N HIS A 72 2.91 10.70 19.39
CA HIS A 72 3.19 10.15 20.70
C HIS A 72 1.98 9.34 21.16
N LEU A 73 2.16 8.03 21.31
CA LEU A 73 1.09 7.10 21.65
C LEU A 73 1.44 6.36 22.93
N VAL A 74 0.45 6.18 23.83
CA VAL A 74 0.60 5.33 25.02
C VAL A 74 -0.23 4.06 24.84
N GLY A 75 0.44 2.95 24.56
CA GLY A 75 -0.20 1.66 24.39
C GLY A 75 -0.40 0.96 25.74
N LYS A 76 -1.57 0.33 25.88
CA LYS A 76 -2.04 -0.30 27.13
C LYS A 76 -2.46 -1.75 26.91
N GLY A 77 -2.09 -2.34 25.77
CA GLY A 77 -2.54 -3.66 25.36
C GLY A 77 -4.02 -3.69 24.99
N LEU A 78 -4.52 -4.88 24.66
CA LEU A 78 -5.93 -5.05 24.27
C LEU A 78 -6.92 -4.75 25.40
N GLU A 79 -6.50 -4.94 26.65
CA GLU A 79 -7.29 -4.59 27.84
C GLU A 79 -7.41 -3.08 28.05
N GLY A 80 -6.55 -2.29 27.40
CA GLY A 80 -6.65 -0.84 27.41
C GLY A 80 -7.72 -0.28 26.47
N PHE A 81 -8.23 -1.09 25.54
CA PHE A 81 -9.28 -0.65 24.62
C PHE A 81 -10.64 -0.58 25.33
N ARG A 82 -11.45 0.40 24.93
CA ARG A 82 -12.80 0.64 25.45
C ARG A 82 -13.83 0.38 24.37
N GLU A 83 -15.02 -0.06 24.78
CA GLU A 83 -16.12 -0.30 23.85
C GLU A 83 -16.50 1.01 23.16
N PRO A 84 -16.46 1.08 21.82
CA PRO A 84 -16.76 2.31 21.11
C PRO A 84 -18.26 2.59 21.18
N SER A 85 -18.63 3.85 21.39
CA SER A 85 -20.04 4.27 21.43
C SER A 85 -20.69 4.40 20.05
N ASP A 86 -19.89 4.35 18.98
CA ASP A 86 -20.32 4.53 17.59
C ASP A 86 -19.58 3.55 16.66
N ILE A 87 -19.98 3.53 15.40
CA ILE A 87 -19.36 2.74 14.34
C ILE A 87 -17.89 3.17 14.16
N LEU A 88 -17.01 2.19 14.04
CA LEU A 88 -15.62 2.39 13.62
C LEU A 88 -15.59 2.62 12.11
N ASP A 89 -15.60 3.89 11.70
CA ASP A 89 -15.55 4.29 10.30
C ASP A 89 -14.15 4.10 9.71
N CYS A 90 -14.04 3.12 8.83
CA CYS A 90 -12.82 2.75 8.11
C CYS A 90 -12.63 3.57 6.82
N GLY A 91 -13.54 4.50 6.46
CA GLY A 91 -13.47 5.26 5.22
C GLY A 91 -13.42 4.34 3.99
N ASN A 92 -12.43 4.53 3.11
CA ASN A 92 -12.15 3.61 2.00
C ASN A 92 -11.12 2.52 2.36
N SER A 93 -10.56 2.55 3.58
CA SER A 93 -9.39 1.78 3.96
C SER A 93 -9.71 0.31 4.23
N GLY A 94 -9.51 -0.53 3.21
CA GLY A 94 -9.58 -1.99 3.36
C GLY A 94 -8.54 -2.56 4.33
N THR A 95 -7.38 -1.91 4.43
CA THR A 95 -6.33 -2.27 5.40
C THR A 95 -6.81 -2.06 6.82
N THR A 96 -7.39 -0.89 7.13
CA THR A 96 -7.95 -0.58 8.45
C THR A 96 -8.97 -1.64 8.85
N MET A 97 -10.01 -1.85 8.03
CA MET A 97 -11.10 -2.77 8.36
C MET A 97 -10.59 -4.20 8.61
N ARG A 98 -9.76 -4.73 7.71
CA ARG A 98 -9.28 -6.12 7.80
C ARG A 98 -8.35 -6.34 8.99
N MET A 99 -7.42 -5.42 9.26
CA MET A 99 -6.52 -5.56 10.40
C MET A 99 -7.27 -5.35 11.72
N MET A 100 -8.16 -4.36 11.81
CA MET A 100 -8.96 -4.12 13.01
C MET A 100 -9.90 -5.29 13.32
N LEU A 101 -10.44 -6.00 12.30
CA LEU A 101 -11.17 -7.25 12.54
C LEU A 101 -10.30 -8.30 13.25
N GLY A 102 -9.05 -8.47 12.82
CA GLY A 102 -8.10 -9.38 13.46
C GLY A 102 -7.84 -9.02 14.93
N VAL A 103 -7.63 -7.73 15.21
CA VAL A 103 -7.42 -7.22 16.57
C VAL A 103 -8.67 -7.38 17.45
N LEU A 104 -9.82 -6.94 16.95
CA LEU A 104 -11.07 -6.91 17.71
C LEU A 104 -11.67 -8.30 17.93
N ALA A 105 -11.40 -9.26 17.04
CA ALA A 105 -11.85 -10.65 17.19
C ALA A 105 -11.39 -11.29 18.51
N ARG A 106 -10.22 -10.88 19.02
CA ARG A 106 -9.68 -11.36 20.30
C ARG A 106 -10.01 -10.46 21.51
N SER A 107 -10.65 -9.31 21.30
CA SER A 107 -10.93 -8.34 22.37
C SER A 107 -12.03 -8.80 23.34
N HIS A 108 -12.39 -7.96 24.31
CA HIS A 108 -13.58 -8.13 25.15
C HIS A 108 -14.79 -7.29 24.66
N LEU A 109 -14.62 -6.55 23.55
CA LEU A 109 -15.51 -5.50 23.09
C LEU A 109 -16.53 -5.99 22.07
N PHE A 110 -17.67 -5.30 21.99
CA PHE A 110 -18.51 -5.27 20.80
C PHE A 110 -18.14 -4.05 19.94
N ALA A 111 -17.98 -4.23 18.65
CA ALA A 111 -17.73 -3.13 17.72
C ALA A 111 -18.39 -3.39 16.36
N VAL A 112 -18.74 -2.32 15.67
CA VAL A 112 -19.22 -2.37 14.29
C VAL A 112 -18.25 -1.59 13.42
N LEU A 113 -17.71 -2.22 12.38
CA LEU A 113 -16.84 -1.59 11.39
C LEU A 113 -17.63 -1.36 10.10
N SER A 114 -17.56 -0.16 9.56
CA SER A 114 -18.11 0.15 8.24
C SER A 114 -17.16 1.11 7.51
N GLY A 115 -17.50 1.46 6.27
CA GLY A 115 -16.81 2.51 5.54
C GLY A 115 -17.72 3.10 4.48
N ASP A 116 -17.10 3.69 3.47
CA ASP A 116 -17.83 4.30 2.37
C ASP A 116 -18.54 3.26 1.47
N ARG A 117 -19.28 3.76 0.47
CA ARG A 117 -20.03 2.93 -0.49
C ARG A 117 -19.15 1.95 -1.28
N PHE A 118 -17.88 2.25 -1.48
CA PHE A 118 -16.96 1.42 -2.24
C PHE A 118 -16.39 0.32 -1.33
N LEU A 119 -15.90 0.68 -0.14
CA LEU A 119 -15.38 -0.28 0.84
C LEU A 119 -16.46 -1.28 1.26
N ASN A 120 -17.69 -0.83 1.49
CA ASN A 120 -18.81 -1.71 1.87
C ASN A 120 -19.20 -2.72 0.77
N ARG A 121 -18.74 -2.56 -0.48
CA ARG A 121 -18.93 -3.53 -1.55
C ARG A 121 -17.78 -4.53 -1.67
N ARG A 122 -16.62 -4.24 -1.08
CA ARG A 122 -15.43 -5.09 -1.19
C ARG A 122 -15.61 -6.39 -0.38
N PRO A 123 -15.15 -7.53 -0.92
CA PRO A 123 -15.24 -8.79 -0.20
C PRO A 123 -14.31 -8.81 1.03
N MET A 124 -14.87 -9.25 2.15
CA MET A 124 -14.18 -9.44 3.44
C MET A 124 -14.13 -10.91 3.87
N GLY A 125 -14.82 -11.81 3.14
CA GLY A 125 -14.89 -13.24 3.47
C GLY A 125 -13.52 -13.91 3.65
N ARG A 126 -12.50 -13.52 2.86
CA ARG A 126 -11.14 -14.07 2.98
C ARG A 126 -10.47 -13.79 4.33
N VAL A 127 -10.96 -12.80 5.09
CA VAL A 127 -10.52 -12.51 6.47
C VAL A 127 -11.52 -13.05 7.48
N VAL A 128 -12.82 -12.85 7.25
CA VAL A 128 -13.87 -13.24 8.19
C VAL A 128 -13.92 -14.76 8.39
N GLU A 129 -13.84 -15.55 7.32
CA GLU A 129 -13.95 -17.01 7.39
C GLU A 129 -12.84 -17.66 8.23
N PRO A 130 -11.53 -17.37 8.02
CA PRO A 130 -10.51 -17.92 8.90
C PRO A 130 -10.59 -17.39 10.35
N LEU A 131 -10.98 -16.14 10.58
CA LEU A 131 -11.21 -15.65 11.95
C LEU A 131 -12.36 -16.39 12.65
N LYS A 132 -13.46 -16.69 11.95
CA LYS A 132 -14.54 -17.54 12.49
C LYS A 132 -14.04 -18.95 12.83
N LYS A 133 -13.16 -19.53 12.02
CA LYS A 133 -12.52 -20.83 12.31
C LYS A 133 -11.63 -20.78 13.57
N MET A 134 -11.03 -19.63 13.88
CA MET A 134 -10.32 -19.40 15.15
C MET A 134 -11.27 -19.22 16.35
N GLY A 135 -12.58 -19.11 16.11
CA GLY A 135 -13.62 -18.94 17.11
C GLY A 135 -14.24 -17.53 17.17
N ALA A 136 -13.91 -16.62 16.26
CA ALA A 136 -14.41 -15.25 16.29
C ALA A 136 -15.92 -15.16 16.00
N HIS A 137 -16.60 -14.23 16.68
CA HIS A 137 -18.00 -13.93 16.42
C HIS A 137 -18.12 -12.68 15.54
N ILE A 138 -18.35 -12.90 14.23
CA ILE A 138 -18.41 -11.84 13.22
C ILE A 138 -19.67 -11.99 12.36
N TRP A 139 -20.44 -10.91 12.23
CA TRP A 139 -21.65 -10.81 11.41
C TRP A 139 -21.54 -9.65 10.43
N GLY A 140 -22.34 -9.69 9.37
CA GLY A 140 -22.43 -8.61 8.40
C GLY A 140 -23.30 -8.98 7.21
N ARG A 141 -23.24 -8.16 6.15
CA ARG A 141 -24.03 -8.36 4.93
C ARG A 141 -23.52 -9.57 4.14
N GLU A 142 -24.39 -10.10 3.27
CA GLU A 142 -24.09 -11.23 2.37
C GLU A 142 -23.44 -12.42 3.12
N GLY A 143 -24.13 -12.92 4.16
CA GLY A 143 -23.63 -14.03 4.98
C GLY A 143 -22.45 -13.67 5.89
N GLY A 144 -22.21 -12.38 6.14
CA GLY A 144 -21.09 -11.90 6.94
C GLY A 144 -19.80 -11.66 6.15
N THR A 145 -19.88 -11.58 4.83
CA THR A 145 -18.71 -11.40 3.96
C THR A 145 -18.54 -9.96 3.46
N LYS A 146 -19.48 -9.06 3.76
CA LYS A 146 -19.40 -7.62 3.43
C LYS A 146 -19.81 -6.73 4.58
N ALA A 147 -19.24 -5.53 4.60
CA ALA A 147 -19.52 -4.52 5.61
C ALA A 147 -20.90 -3.85 5.42
N PRO A 148 -21.50 -3.29 6.50
CA PRO A 148 -20.99 -3.21 7.88
C PRO A 148 -20.76 -4.58 8.54
N LEU A 149 -19.67 -4.71 9.30
CA LEU A 149 -19.27 -5.93 10.00
C LEU A 149 -19.33 -5.70 11.52
N ALA A 150 -20.19 -6.43 12.20
CA ALA A 150 -20.24 -6.46 13.66
C ALA A 150 -19.32 -7.56 14.18
N VAL A 151 -18.49 -7.26 15.18
CA VAL A 151 -17.59 -8.21 15.84
C VAL A 151 -17.82 -8.16 17.35
N LYS A 152 -18.00 -9.34 17.96
CA LYS A 152 -17.92 -9.51 19.41
C LYS A 152 -16.65 -10.27 19.73
N GLY A 153 -15.73 -9.60 20.41
CA GLY A 153 -14.47 -10.20 20.83
C GLY A 153 -14.68 -11.41 21.73
N THR A 154 -13.82 -12.42 21.57
CA THR A 154 -13.89 -13.68 22.31
C THR A 154 -12.51 -14.31 22.43
N ARG A 155 -12.38 -15.37 23.22
CA ARG A 155 -11.14 -16.16 23.27
C ARG A 155 -10.98 -16.91 21.95
N LEU A 156 -9.85 -16.71 21.29
CA LEU A 156 -9.50 -17.41 20.05
C LEU A 156 -8.56 -18.58 20.33
N ARG A 157 -8.60 -19.57 19.44
CA ARG A 157 -7.59 -20.63 19.34
C ARG A 157 -6.73 -20.36 18.11
N GLY A 158 -5.45 -20.66 18.25
CA GLY A 158 -4.54 -20.64 17.12
C GLY A 158 -4.99 -21.62 16.05
N CYS A 159 -4.64 -21.32 14.80
CA CYS A 159 -5.00 -22.15 13.65
C CYS A 159 -3.84 -22.26 12.68
N ASP A 160 -3.83 -23.33 11.88
CA ASP A 160 -3.04 -23.40 10.67
C ASP A 160 -3.92 -23.04 9.46
N HIS A 161 -3.54 -21.98 8.76
CA HIS A 161 -4.31 -21.46 7.64
C HIS A 161 -3.46 -21.32 6.37
N ARG A 162 -3.89 -22.03 5.32
CA ARG A 162 -3.31 -21.88 3.98
C ARG A 162 -4.08 -20.84 3.18
N ILE A 163 -3.38 -19.81 2.74
CA ILE A 163 -3.89 -18.81 1.81
C ILE A 163 -3.66 -19.32 0.38
N GLU A 164 -4.72 -19.41 -0.43
CA GLU A 164 -4.60 -19.86 -1.83
C GLU A 164 -4.05 -18.78 -2.77
N ILE A 165 -4.45 -17.52 -2.55
CA ILE A 165 -3.98 -16.36 -3.33
C ILE A 165 -3.24 -15.42 -2.38
N PRO A 166 -1.92 -15.18 -2.53
CA PRO A 166 -1.14 -14.37 -1.60
C PRO A 166 -1.83 -13.06 -1.21
N SER A 167 -1.92 -12.78 0.08
CA SER A 167 -2.60 -11.57 0.57
C SER A 167 -2.06 -11.16 1.93
N ALA A 168 -1.22 -10.12 1.91
CA ALA A 168 -0.63 -9.57 3.11
C ALA A 168 -1.70 -9.12 4.12
N GLN A 169 -2.87 -8.65 3.67
CA GLN A 169 -3.95 -8.20 4.57
C GLN A 169 -4.62 -9.38 5.30
N VAL A 170 -4.84 -10.50 4.62
CA VAL A 170 -5.37 -11.72 5.26
C VAL A 170 -4.36 -12.27 6.26
N LYS A 171 -3.10 -12.41 5.83
CA LYS A 171 -1.98 -12.82 6.70
C LYS A 171 -1.90 -11.93 7.94
N SER A 172 -1.90 -10.61 7.75
CA SER A 172 -1.81 -9.64 8.86
C SER A 172 -2.97 -9.78 9.84
N ALA A 173 -4.22 -9.91 9.37
CA ALA A 173 -5.37 -10.06 10.25
C ALA A 173 -5.27 -11.32 11.12
N LEU A 174 -4.80 -12.44 10.55
CA LEU A 174 -4.63 -13.70 11.27
C LEU A 174 -3.46 -13.66 12.26
N LEU A 175 -2.33 -13.04 11.88
CA LEU A 175 -1.21 -12.84 12.80
C LEU A 175 -1.59 -11.94 13.98
N LEU A 176 -2.33 -10.85 13.73
CA LEU A 176 -2.83 -9.95 14.78
C LEU A 176 -3.81 -10.67 15.72
N ALA A 177 -4.70 -11.51 15.19
CA ALA A 177 -5.57 -12.36 16.01
C ALA A 177 -4.76 -13.41 16.80
N GLY A 178 -3.71 -13.97 16.18
CA GLY A 178 -2.81 -14.97 16.74
C GLY A 178 -1.95 -14.46 17.90
N LEU A 179 -1.59 -13.18 17.91
CA LEU A 179 -0.79 -12.52 18.95
C LEU A 179 -1.32 -12.78 20.37
N GLN A 180 -2.62 -13.03 20.51
CA GLN A 180 -3.28 -13.26 21.80
C GLN A 180 -4.18 -14.51 21.80
N ALA A 181 -4.12 -15.33 20.75
CA ALA A 181 -4.85 -16.60 20.67
C ALA A 181 -4.20 -17.66 21.57
N LYS A 182 -5.00 -18.65 22.01
CA LYS A 182 -4.46 -19.82 22.71
C LYS A 182 -3.81 -20.77 21.71
N GLY A 183 -2.52 -21.04 21.90
CA GLY A 183 -1.73 -21.88 20.99
C GLY A 183 -1.06 -21.04 19.89
N GLU A 184 -0.56 -21.73 18.87
CA GLU A 184 0.16 -21.13 17.75
C GLU A 184 -0.79 -20.86 16.58
N THR A 185 -0.62 -19.71 15.91
CA THR A 185 -1.28 -19.42 14.63
C THR A 185 -0.23 -19.43 13.53
N SER A 186 -0.42 -20.27 12.52
CA SER A 186 0.40 -20.33 11.32
C SER A 186 -0.39 -19.92 10.07
N VAL A 187 0.28 -19.20 9.19
CA VAL A 187 -0.22 -18.81 7.88
C VAL A 187 0.79 -19.28 6.85
N THR A 188 0.33 -20.03 5.84
CA THR A 188 1.14 -20.48 4.71
C THR A 188 0.59 -19.88 3.43
N GLU A 189 1.46 -19.35 2.57
CA GLU A 189 1.10 -18.78 1.26
C GLU A 189 1.98 -19.38 0.14
N PRO A 190 1.47 -19.49 -1.12
CA PRO A 190 2.23 -20.11 -2.19
C PRO A 190 3.45 -19.27 -2.61
N PHE A 191 3.36 -17.94 -2.46
CA PHE A 191 4.43 -16.99 -2.73
C PHE A 191 4.42 -15.90 -1.65
N PRO A 192 5.58 -15.29 -1.33
CA PRO A 192 5.64 -14.25 -0.32
C PRO A 192 4.79 -13.04 -0.68
N SER A 193 3.85 -12.68 0.20
CA SER A 193 3.25 -11.36 0.20
C SER A 193 4.02 -10.43 1.14
N ARG A 194 3.70 -9.13 1.11
CA ARG A 194 4.33 -8.09 1.96
C ARG A 194 4.48 -8.56 3.42
N ASP A 195 5.67 -8.39 3.99
CA ASP A 195 6.08 -8.91 5.31
C ASP A 195 6.18 -7.82 6.40
N HIS A 196 5.60 -6.63 6.16
CA HIS A 196 5.66 -5.50 7.09
C HIS A 196 5.05 -5.81 8.47
N THR A 197 4.08 -6.72 8.56
CA THR A 197 3.47 -7.10 9.85
C THR A 197 4.46 -7.90 10.66
N GLU A 198 5.12 -8.85 10.01
CA GLU A 198 6.08 -9.76 10.59
C GLU A 198 7.30 -9.01 11.11
N ARG A 199 7.89 -8.15 10.27
CA ARG A 199 9.02 -7.29 10.63
C ARG A 199 8.73 -6.41 11.83
N MET A 200 7.55 -5.77 11.85
CA MET A 200 7.19 -4.87 12.94
C MET A 200 6.82 -5.61 14.22
N LEU A 201 6.18 -6.78 14.13
CA LEU A 201 5.92 -7.65 15.27
C LEU A 201 7.23 -8.12 15.91
N GLU A 202 8.19 -8.57 15.10
CA GLU A 202 9.53 -8.95 15.56
C GLU A 202 10.24 -7.76 16.20
N TYR A 203 10.22 -6.60 15.55
CA TYR A 203 10.82 -5.37 16.08
C TYR A 203 10.25 -5.00 17.45
N LEU A 204 8.95 -5.16 17.67
CA LEU A 204 8.27 -4.88 18.93
C LEU A 204 8.35 -6.04 19.95
N GLY A 205 9.04 -7.13 19.63
CA GLY A 205 9.35 -8.22 20.56
C GLY A 205 8.36 -9.38 20.60
N ALA A 206 7.46 -9.50 19.62
CA ALA A 206 6.57 -10.65 19.49
C ALA A 206 7.35 -11.96 19.33
N ASP A 207 6.74 -13.07 19.75
CA ASP A 207 7.24 -14.41 19.43
C ASP A 207 6.72 -14.82 18.03
N ILE A 208 7.48 -14.44 17.01
CA ILE A 208 7.14 -14.66 15.61
C ILE A 208 8.31 -15.32 14.86
N GLN A 209 7.97 -16.24 13.96
CA GLN A 209 8.88 -16.87 13.01
C GLN A 209 8.28 -16.75 11.63
N TYR A 210 9.07 -16.38 10.63
CA TYR A 210 8.58 -16.19 9.27
C TYR A 210 9.69 -16.41 8.23
N GLY A 211 9.27 -16.73 7.01
CA GLY A 211 10.12 -16.88 5.83
C GLY A 211 9.28 -16.65 4.57
N ASP A 212 9.76 -17.13 3.42
CA ASP A 212 9.15 -16.79 2.13
C ASP A 212 7.71 -17.30 1.97
N SER A 213 7.35 -18.43 2.57
CA SER A 213 6.04 -19.06 2.39
C SER A 213 5.28 -19.33 3.69
N TYR A 214 5.83 -18.94 4.85
CA TYR A 214 5.20 -19.19 6.13
C TYR A 214 5.39 -18.03 7.11
N SER A 215 4.41 -17.85 7.99
CA SER A 215 4.48 -16.98 9.15
C SER A 215 3.77 -17.64 10.32
N ARG A 216 4.37 -17.56 11.49
CA ARG A 216 3.95 -18.29 12.67
C ARG A 216 4.11 -17.41 13.89
N ILE A 217 3.04 -17.24 14.65
CA ILE A 217 3.03 -16.40 15.85
C ILE A 217 2.44 -17.15 17.03
N SER A 218 2.98 -16.89 18.20
CA SER A 218 2.46 -17.38 19.47
C SER A 218 2.19 -16.22 20.44
N SER A 219 1.32 -16.45 21.42
CA SER A 219 1.05 -15.51 22.51
C SER A 219 2.05 -15.61 23.67
N ALA A 220 3.20 -16.27 23.48
CA ALA A 220 4.21 -16.47 24.53
C ALA A 220 4.90 -15.17 24.97
N ARG A 221 4.93 -14.13 24.11
CA ARG A 221 5.50 -12.82 24.40
C ARG A 221 4.53 -11.71 23.99
N GLY A 222 4.41 -10.70 24.84
CA GLY A 222 3.70 -9.46 24.53
C GLY A 222 4.56 -8.49 23.71
N LEU A 223 3.94 -7.39 23.26
CA LEU A 223 4.64 -6.32 22.54
C LEU A 223 5.19 -5.27 23.51
N GLN A 224 6.38 -4.76 23.22
CA GLN A 224 7.02 -3.67 23.94
C GLN A 224 7.00 -2.38 23.12
N ALA A 225 6.64 -1.27 23.76
CA ALA A 225 6.64 0.03 23.10
C ALA A 225 8.07 0.45 22.72
N LYS A 226 8.22 1.00 21.51
CA LYS A 226 9.49 1.45 20.94
C LYS A 226 9.27 2.65 20.03
N ASP A 227 10.35 3.35 19.72
CA ASP A 227 10.34 4.39 18.69
C ASP A 227 10.28 3.76 17.30
N ILE A 228 9.49 4.35 16.40
CA ILE A 228 9.25 3.85 15.04
C ILE A 228 9.50 5.00 14.07
N GLN A 229 10.58 4.91 13.29
CA GLN A 229 10.85 5.79 12.16
C GLN A 229 10.34 5.15 10.86
N ILE A 230 9.28 5.66 10.27
CA ILE A 230 8.68 5.06 9.08
C ILE A 230 9.50 5.42 7.82
N PRO A 231 9.94 4.44 7.01
CA PRO A 231 10.60 4.70 5.72
C PRO A 231 9.66 5.43 4.75
N GLY A 232 10.22 6.17 3.80
CA GLY A 232 9.47 6.72 2.67
C GLY A 232 8.77 5.62 1.86
N ASP A 233 7.54 5.88 1.43
CA ASP A 233 6.71 4.92 0.70
C ASP A 233 7.29 4.62 -0.68
N PHE A 234 7.68 3.37 -0.91
CA PHE A 234 8.15 2.93 -2.23
C PHE A 234 7.11 3.18 -3.34
N SER A 235 5.83 2.96 -3.03
CA SER A 235 4.76 3.16 -4.01
C SER A 235 4.62 4.62 -4.42
N SER A 236 4.93 5.54 -3.52
CA SER A 236 4.95 6.97 -3.80
C SER A 236 6.22 7.38 -4.56
N ALA A 237 7.37 6.80 -4.19
CA ALA A 237 8.64 7.00 -4.88
C ALA A 237 8.59 6.53 -6.35
N ALA A 238 7.89 5.42 -6.63
CA ALA A 238 7.75 4.83 -7.96
C ALA A 238 7.31 5.82 -9.04
N TYR A 239 6.42 6.77 -8.72
CA TYR A 239 5.98 7.79 -9.67
C TYR A 239 7.11 8.70 -10.11
N PHE A 240 7.96 9.13 -9.18
CA PHE A 240 9.09 10.01 -9.48
C PHE A 240 10.25 9.26 -10.12
N LEU A 241 10.46 7.98 -9.77
CA LEU A 241 11.41 7.13 -10.49
C LEU A 241 11.02 7.00 -11.97
N VAL A 242 9.75 6.70 -12.26
CA VAL A 242 9.27 6.65 -13.65
C VAL A 242 9.28 8.03 -14.31
N ALA A 243 8.96 9.10 -13.58
CA ALA A 243 9.04 10.47 -14.09
C ALA A 243 10.44 10.81 -14.62
N ALA A 244 11.49 10.44 -13.87
CA ALA A 244 12.88 10.61 -14.30
C ALA A 244 13.21 9.84 -15.60
N LEU A 245 12.57 8.69 -15.82
CA LEU A 245 12.80 7.86 -17.00
C LEU A 245 12.07 8.38 -18.25
N VAL A 246 10.88 8.95 -18.09
CA VAL A 246 10.04 9.36 -19.23
C VAL A 246 10.22 10.82 -19.62
N ALA A 247 10.60 11.70 -18.69
CA ALA A 247 10.92 13.10 -18.98
C ALA A 247 12.39 13.22 -19.40
N ARG A 248 12.65 13.82 -20.57
CA ARG A 248 14.00 13.90 -21.15
C ARG A 248 14.99 14.62 -20.23
N SER A 249 16.25 14.15 -20.23
CA SER A 249 17.37 14.79 -19.50
C SER A 249 17.12 14.98 -18.01
N SER A 250 16.35 14.08 -17.40
CA SER A 250 15.98 14.12 -15.99
C SER A 250 16.89 13.27 -15.09
N GLU A 251 16.99 13.67 -13.83
CA GLU A 251 17.71 12.98 -12.77
C GLU A 251 17.01 13.26 -11.44
N ILE A 252 16.44 12.23 -10.82
CA ILE A 252 15.74 12.38 -9.54
C ILE A 252 16.36 11.45 -8.52
N THR A 253 16.74 12.00 -7.36
CA THR A 253 17.10 11.25 -6.17
C THR A 253 15.96 11.28 -5.16
N ILE A 254 15.55 10.13 -4.65
CA ILE A 254 14.54 10.00 -3.61
C ILE A 254 15.21 9.42 -2.37
N ARG A 255 15.24 10.19 -1.29
CA ARG A 255 15.89 9.80 -0.04
C ARG A 255 14.98 8.94 0.83
N ASP A 256 15.62 8.09 1.64
CA ASP A 256 15.01 7.36 2.75
C ASP A 256 13.85 6.44 2.35
N VAL A 257 13.88 5.88 1.14
CA VAL A 257 12.81 5.03 0.60
C VAL A 257 12.91 3.61 1.13
N GLY A 258 11.78 3.03 1.54
CA GLY A 258 11.70 1.61 1.86
C GLY A 258 12.02 0.74 0.65
N ILE A 259 13.06 -0.09 0.74
CA ILE A 259 13.50 -1.02 -0.33
C ILE A 259 13.23 -2.47 0.03
N ASN A 260 12.15 -2.71 0.77
CA ASN A 260 11.72 -4.06 1.13
C ASN A 260 11.49 -4.88 -0.15
N LYS A 261 12.12 -6.06 -0.24
CA LYS A 261 12.07 -6.92 -1.42
C LYS A 261 10.64 -7.30 -1.81
N THR A 262 9.74 -7.39 -0.84
CA THR A 262 8.31 -7.68 -1.06
C THR A 262 7.50 -6.48 -1.58
N ARG A 263 8.14 -5.31 -1.78
CA ARG A 263 7.54 -4.04 -2.24
C ARG A 263 8.26 -3.38 -3.41
N ALA A 264 9.57 -3.51 -3.46
CA ALA A 264 10.41 -2.80 -4.42
C ALA A 264 10.55 -3.55 -5.76
N GLY A 265 9.53 -4.33 -6.16
CA GLY A 265 9.58 -5.14 -7.38
C GLY A 265 9.72 -4.30 -8.66
N LEU A 266 9.25 -3.05 -8.64
CA LEU A 266 9.40 -2.13 -9.77
C LEU A 266 10.88 -1.85 -10.09
N VAL A 267 11.77 -1.73 -9.10
CA VAL A 267 13.21 -1.48 -9.35
C VAL A 267 13.78 -2.58 -10.24
N GLU A 268 13.51 -3.84 -9.90
CA GLU A 268 13.96 -5.02 -10.65
C GLU A 268 13.40 -5.02 -12.08
N VAL A 269 12.14 -4.61 -12.28
CA VAL A 269 11.57 -4.48 -13.62
C VAL A 269 12.23 -3.34 -14.41
N LEU A 270 12.43 -2.17 -13.81
CA LEU A 270 13.06 -1.04 -14.46
C LEU A 270 14.51 -1.36 -14.87
N GLU A 271 15.28 -2.02 -14.00
CA GLU A 271 16.63 -2.51 -14.33
C GLU A 271 16.59 -3.48 -15.52
N ARG A 272 15.62 -4.41 -15.56
CA ARG A 272 15.42 -5.32 -16.71
C ARG A 272 15.02 -4.59 -17.99
N MET A 273 14.30 -3.48 -17.87
CA MET A 273 14.01 -2.57 -18.99
C MET A 273 15.24 -1.76 -19.41
N GLY A 274 16.36 -1.82 -18.69
CA GLY A 274 17.59 -1.09 -18.99
C GLY A 274 17.67 0.30 -18.34
N ALA A 275 16.81 0.60 -17.37
CA ALA A 275 16.87 1.84 -16.60
C ALA A 275 18.16 1.94 -15.79
N ASP A 276 18.73 3.14 -15.72
CA ASP A 276 19.81 3.46 -14.79
C ASP A 276 19.20 3.83 -13.43
N VAL A 277 19.18 2.85 -12.52
CA VAL A 277 18.68 2.99 -11.15
C VAL A 277 19.82 2.70 -10.17
N VAL A 278 20.17 3.68 -9.36
CA VAL A 278 21.25 3.56 -8.37
C VAL A 278 20.63 3.53 -6.97
N VAL A 279 20.87 2.44 -6.24
CA VAL A 279 20.45 2.28 -4.83
C VAL A 279 21.66 2.49 -3.92
N SER A 280 21.65 3.55 -3.13
CA SER A 280 22.75 3.97 -2.25
C SER A 280 22.28 4.13 -0.78
N ASP A 281 23.21 4.37 0.14
CA ASP A 281 22.93 4.55 1.58
C ASP A 281 22.01 3.49 2.21
N ARG A 282 22.31 2.21 1.97
CA ARG A 282 21.51 1.09 2.47
C ARG A 282 21.62 0.95 3.99
N ARG A 283 20.48 0.91 4.67
CA ARG A 283 20.37 0.78 6.13
C ARG A 283 19.07 0.09 6.56
N ILE A 284 18.93 -0.18 7.86
CA ILE A 284 17.74 -0.80 8.46
C ILE A 284 17.09 0.17 9.45
N LEU A 285 15.80 0.44 9.31
CA LEU A 285 14.97 1.21 10.25
C LEU A 285 13.82 0.33 10.76
N ASN A 286 13.79 0.03 12.06
CA ASN A 286 12.77 -0.82 12.70
C ASN A 286 12.51 -2.15 11.95
N ASN A 287 13.59 -2.85 11.58
CA ASN A 287 13.62 -4.08 10.76
C ASN A 287 13.17 -3.92 9.30
N GLU A 288 12.92 -2.70 8.81
CA GLU A 288 12.67 -2.41 7.40
C GLU A 288 13.94 -1.94 6.69
N PRO A 289 14.27 -2.47 5.50
CA PRO A 289 15.39 -1.99 4.72
C PRO A 289 15.05 -0.68 4.00
N VAL A 290 15.98 0.26 4.05
CA VAL A 290 15.84 1.63 3.56
C VAL A 290 17.07 2.02 2.76
N ALA A 291 16.89 2.84 1.73
CA ALA A 291 17.97 3.35 0.89
C ALA A 291 17.56 4.66 0.19
N ASP A 292 18.55 5.35 -0.36
CA ASP A 292 18.33 6.42 -1.32
C ASP A 292 18.32 5.81 -2.72
N VAL A 293 17.33 6.18 -3.53
CA VAL A 293 17.15 5.66 -4.90
C VAL A 293 17.25 6.80 -5.89
N THR A 294 18.23 6.73 -6.78
CA THR A 294 18.44 7.69 -7.87
C THR A 294 18.08 7.06 -9.20
N CYS A 295 17.42 7.81 -10.06
CA CYS A 295 17.08 7.36 -11.40
C CYS A 295 17.44 8.43 -12.43
N HIS A 296 18.12 8.01 -13.49
CA HIS A 296 18.55 8.87 -14.60
C HIS A 296 17.75 8.57 -15.85
N TRP A 297 17.44 9.60 -16.63
CA TRP A 297 16.80 9.44 -17.93
C TRP A 297 17.63 8.53 -18.84
N GLY A 298 16.97 7.60 -19.53
CA GLY A 298 17.60 6.66 -20.44
C GLY A 298 16.59 5.91 -21.30
N ALA A 299 17.08 5.29 -22.38
CA ALA A 299 16.24 4.47 -23.24
C ALA A 299 15.83 3.18 -22.53
N LEU A 300 14.53 2.90 -22.50
CA LEU A 300 13.97 1.68 -21.95
C LEU A 300 13.69 0.67 -23.07
N LYS A 301 13.64 -0.62 -22.72
CA LYS A 301 13.25 -1.73 -23.60
C LYS A 301 12.07 -2.47 -23.04
N GLY A 302 11.24 -3.00 -23.93
CA GLY A 302 10.12 -3.84 -23.57
C GLY A 302 10.56 -5.16 -22.92
N VAL A 303 9.79 -5.63 -21.94
CA VAL A 303 10.08 -6.84 -21.15
C VAL A 303 8.81 -7.64 -20.87
N GLU A 304 8.96 -8.91 -20.50
CA GLU A 304 7.85 -9.72 -19.98
C GLU A 304 7.84 -9.71 -18.45
N VAL A 305 6.73 -9.33 -17.82
CA VAL A 305 6.54 -9.24 -16.38
C VAL A 305 5.38 -10.14 -15.97
N GLY A 306 5.64 -11.12 -15.12
CA GLY A 306 4.64 -12.10 -14.68
C GLY A 306 5.15 -12.97 -13.52
N GLY A 307 4.28 -13.83 -13.00
CA GLY A 307 4.60 -14.74 -11.92
C GLY A 307 4.91 -14.05 -10.58
N GLU A 308 5.97 -14.50 -9.91
CA GLU A 308 6.29 -14.17 -8.51
C GLU A 308 6.60 -12.68 -8.26
N ILE A 309 6.94 -11.93 -9.31
CA ILE A 309 7.22 -10.50 -9.19
C ILE A 309 5.94 -9.66 -9.07
N ILE A 310 4.81 -10.14 -9.58
CA ILE A 310 3.56 -9.36 -9.64
C ILE A 310 3.07 -8.93 -8.26
N PRO A 311 3.00 -9.80 -7.22
CA PRO A 311 2.62 -9.38 -5.87
C PRO A 311 3.55 -8.29 -5.29
N ARG A 312 4.81 -8.25 -5.74
CA ARG A 312 5.84 -7.31 -5.26
C ARG A 312 5.76 -5.92 -5.92
N LEU A 313 4.96 -5.77 -6.98
CA LEU A 313 4.80 -4.49 -7.72
C LEU A 313 3.36 -4.21 -8.18
N ILE A 314 2.37 -4.95 -7.67
CA ILE A 314 0.97 -4.88 -8.11
C ILE A 314 0.39 -3.45 -8.08
N ASP A 315 0.85 -2.64 -7.14
CA ASP A 315 0.40 -1.26 -6.97
C ASP A 315 1.12 -0.28 -7.93
N GLU A 316 2.29 -0.66 -8.44
CA GLU A 316 3.13 0.11 -9.36
C GLU A 316 2.84 -0.18 -10.83
N ILE A 317 2.07 -1.23 -11.14
CA ILE A 317 1.71 -1.58 -12.53
C ILE A 317 1.12 -0.39 -13.31
N PRO A 318 0.20 0.44 -12.76
CA PRO A 318 -0.29 1.61 -13.47
C PRO A 318 0.82 2.55 -13.97
N VAL A 319 1.85 2.81 -13.16
CA VAL A 319 2.96 3.68 -13.58
C VAL A 319 3.98 2.94 -14.44
N LEU A 320 4.14 1.62 -14.26
CA LEU A 320 4.90 0.78 -15.17
C LEU A 320 4.31 0.79 -16.59
N CYS A 321 2.98 0.82 -16.74
CA CYS A 321 2.34 0.95 -18.06
C CYS A 321 2.76 2.25 -18.77
N VAL A 322 3.02 3.33 -18.04
CA VAL A 322 3.52 4.60 -18.60
C VAL A 322 4.95 4.41 -19.11
N ALA A 323 5.84 3.83 -18.30
CA ALA A 323 7.21 3.52 -18.72
C ALA A 323 7.24 2.59 -19.94
N ALA A 324 6.42 1.53 -19.93
CA ALA A 324 6.31 0.55 -21.00
C ALA A 324 5.75 1.16 -22.30
N SER A 325 4.86 2.16 -22.21
CA SER A 325 4.32 2.86 -23.38
C SER A 325 5.39 3.65 -24.13
N LEU A 326 6.50 4.00 -23.48
CA LEU A 326 7.61 4.77 -24.05
C LEU A 326 8.90 3.94 -24.18
N ALA A 327 8.85 2.64 -23.90
CA ALA A 327 9.98 1.73 -24.05
C ALA A 327 10.10 1.22 -25.50
N GLU A 328 11.30 0.87 -25.95
CA GLU A 328 11.51 0.27 -27.27
C GLU A 328 10.99 -1.18 -27.30
N GLY A 329 10.06 -1.47 -28.21
CA GLY A 329 9.52 -2.81 -28.42
C GLY A 329 8.33 -3.15 -27.53
N ARG A 330 8.09 -4.44 -27.33
CA ARG A 330 6.89 -4.97 -26.68
C ARG A 330 7.12 -5.27 -25.20
N THR A 331 6.23 -4.79 -24.35
CA THR A 331 6.10 -5.21 -22.95
C THR A 331 4.85 -6.08 -22.78
N VAL A 332 4.96 -7.18 -22.03
CA VAL A 332 3.83 -8.03 -21.66
C VAL A 332 3.75 -8.11 -20.15
N ILE A 333 2.60 -7.77 -19.58
CA ILE A 333 2.30 -7.91 -18.15
C ILE A 333 1.21 -8.97 -18.02
N LYS A 334 1.44 -10.00 -17.21
CA LYS A 334 0.52 -11.13 -16.99
C LYS A 334 0.40 -11.46 -15.49
N ASP A 335 -0.55 -12.31 -15.12
CA ASP A 335 -0.80 -12.75 -13.74
C ASP A 335 -1.22 -11.63 -12.76
N ALA A 336 -1.71 -10.50 -13.27
CA ALA A 336 -2.08 -9.28 -12.53
C ALA A 336 -3.59 -9.07 -12.36
N GLY A 337 -4.40 -10.13 -12.41
CA GLY A 337 -5.87 -10.05 -12.31
C GLY A 337 -6.42 -9.40 -11.02
N GLU A 338 -5.62 -9.28 -9.95
CA GLU A 338 -6.01 -8.54 -8.73
C GLU A 338 -6.31 -7.06 -9.02
N LEU A 339 -5.79 -6.50 -10.12
CA LEU A 339 -6.02 -5.11 -10.54
C LEU A 339 -7.49 -4.81 -10.86
N HIS A 340 -8.31 -5.81 -11.22
CA HIS A 340 -9.75 -5.63 -11.44
C HIS A 340 -10.53 -5.26 -10.16
N TYR A 341 -9.98 -5.56 -8.98
CA TYR A 341 -10.70 -5.47 -7.70
C TYR A 341 -10.15 -4.38 -6.77
N LYS A 342 -9.42 -3.40 -7.32
CA LYS A 342 -8.86 -2.25 -6.58
C LYS A 342 -9.92 -1.15 -6.41
N GLU A 343 -9.53 0.10 -6.24
CA GLU A 343 -10.43 1.25 -6.15
C GLU A 343 -11.30 1.38 -7.41
N CYS A 344 -10.72 1.09 -8.58
CA CYS A 344 -11.43 0.80 -9.81
C CYS A 344 -10.86 -0.46 -10.47
N ASP A 345 -11.41 -0.83 -11.63
CA ASP A 345 -10.75 -1.75 -12.56
C ASP A 345 -9.54 -1.03 -13.17
N ARG A 346 -8.34 -1.29 -12.64
CA ARG A 346 -7.12 -0.61 -13.09
C ARG A 346 -6.64 -1.10 -14.45
N ILE A 347 -7.00 -2.33 -14.85
CA ILE A 347 -6.66 -2.84 -16.19
C ILE A 347 -7.42 -2.06 -17.24
N GLU A 348 -8.74 -1.97 -17.08
CA GLU A 348 -9.59 -1.23 -17.99
C GLU A 348 -9.26 0.28 -17.99
N ALA A 349 -9.03 0.87 -16.80
CA ALA A 349 -8.69 2.28 -16.67
C ALA A 349 -7.40 2.63 -17.41
N MET A 350 -6.29 1.93 -17.14
CA MET A 350 -5.01 2.26 -17.75
C MET A 350 -5.02 2.03 -19.26
N ALA A 351 -5.63 0.94 -19.73
CA ALA A 351 -5.76 0.69 -21.17
C ALA A 351 -6.57 1.77 -21.88
N THR A 352 -7.71 2.16 -21.30
CA THR A 352 -8.58 3.19 -21.90
C THR A 352 -7.92 4.56 -21.92
N GLU A 353 -7.38 5.00 -20.77
CA GLU A 353 -6.91 6.37 -20.62
C GLU A 353 -5.55 6.60 -21.31
N LEU A 354 -4.63 5.64 -21.30
CA LEU A 354 -3.38 5.76 -22.06
C LEU A 354 -3.60 5.64 -23.57
N ALA A 355 -4.57 4.84 -24.03
CA ALA A 355 -4.93 4.79 -25.45
C ALA A 355 -5.45 6.15 -25.97
N LYS A 356 -6.18 6.92 -25.16
CA LYS A 356 -6.56 8.31 -25.50
C LYS A 356 -5.34 9.22 -25.68
N MET A 357 -4.25 8.94 -24.95
CA MET A 357 -2.97 9.64 -25.06
C MET A 357 -2.08 9.07 -26.19
N GLY A 358 -2.59 8.14 -27.01
CA GLY A 358 -1.88 7.58 -28.16
C GLY A 358 -0.99 6.38 -27.85
N ALA A 359 -1.02 5.82 -26.64
CA ALA A 359 -0.31 4.58 -26.33
C ALA A 359 -0.93 3.38 -27.06
N HIS A 360 -0.08 2.43 -27.50
CA HIS A 360 -0.54 1.15 -28.05
C HIS A 360 -0.63 0.10 -26.94
N ILE A 361 -1.68 0.19 -26.12
CA ILE A 361 -1.94 -0.68 -24.96
C ILE A 361 -3.21 -1.49 -25.17
N VAL A 362 -3.10 -2.81 -25.03
CA VAL A 362 -4.22 -3.74 -25.14
C VAL A 362 -4.38 -4.48 -23.79
N PRO A 363 -5.54 -4.40 -23.13
CA PRO A 363 -5.77 -5.13 -21.90
C PRO A 363 -5.94 -6.63 -22.19
N THR A 364 -5.42 -7.47 -21.31
CA THR A 364 -5.73 -8.90 -21.23
C THR A 364 -6.60 -9.16 -19.99
N PRO A 365 -7.18 -10.37 -19.82
CA PRO A 365 -7.95 -10.70 -18.61
C PRO A 365 -7.17 -10.60 -17.28
N ASP A 366 -5.84 -10.51 -17.36
CA ASP A 366 -4.94 -10.55 -16.22
C ASP A 366 -3.75 -9.59 -16.38
N GLY A 367 -3.84 -8.59 -17.24
CA GLY A 367 -2.72 -7.67 -17.48
C GLY A 367 -2.81 -6.90 -18.78
N PHE A 368 -1.68 -6.78 -19.49
CA PHE A 368 -1.52 -5.87 -20.62
C PHE A 368 -0.53 -6.40 -21.65
N ILE A 369 -0.77 -6.06 -22.91
CA ILE A 369 0.23 -6.08 -23.99
C ILE A 369 0.43 -4.63 -24.43
N ILE A 370 1.67 -4.14 -24.36
CA ILE A 370 2.00 -2.73 -24.62
C ILE A 370 3.10 -2.70 -25.68
N GLU A 371 2.81 -2.08 -26.82
CA GLU A 371 3.81 -1.74 -27.83
C GLU A 371 4.29 -0.32 -27.59
N GLY A 372 5.60 -0.15 -27.49
CA GLY A 372 6.24 1.15 -27.34
C GLY A 372 5.90 2.13 -28.44
N VAL A 373 5.65 3.39 -28.07
CA VAL A 373 5.49 4.50 -29.00
C VAL A 373 6.57 5.55 -28.79
N GLU A 374 6.91 6.31 -29.84
CA GLU A 374 7.92 7.38 -29.75
C GLU A 374 7.51 8.48 -28.76
N ARG A 375 6.21 8.76 -28.68
CA ARG A 375 5.65 9.88 -27.92
C ARG A 375 4.18 9.68 -27.61
N LEU A 376 3.78 10.16 -26.43
CA LEU A 376 2.38 10.31 -26.05
C LEU A 376 1.87 11.69 -26.51
N ARG A 377 0.54 11.85 -26.53
CA ARG A 377 -0.15 13.10 -26.87
C ARG A 377 -1.04 13.54 -25.73
N GLY A 378 -1.13 14.85 -25.54
CA GLY A 378 -2.03 15.47 -24.59
C GLY A 378 -3.48 15.13 -24.90
N ALA A 379 -4.24 14.80 -23.85
CA ALA A 379 -5.63 14.40 -23.97
C ALA A 379 -6.42 14.77 -22.71
N ARG A 380 -7.76 14.71 -22.79
CA ARG A 380 -8.60 14.69 -21.59
C ARG A 380 -8.81 13.25 -21.13
N VAL A 381 -8.39 12.95 -19.91
CA VAL A 381 -8.41 11.62 -19.32
C VAL A 381 -9.12 11.64 -17.98
N ASP A 382 -9.55 10.47 -17.49
CA ASP A 382 -10.27 10.32 -16.23
C ASP A 382 -9.53 9.37 -15.28
N SER A 383 -9.22 9.83 -14.08
CA SER A 383 -8.62 8.97 -13.04
C SER A 383 -9.54 7.85 -12.55
N ARG A 384 -10.83 7.92 -12.87
CA ARG A 384 -11.89 7.02 -12.38
C ARG A 384 -11.93 6.96 -10.84
N PHE A 385 -11.61 8.08 -10.19
CA PHE A 385 -11.49 8.23 -8.73
C PHE A 385 -10.42 7.33 -8.08
N ASP A 386 -9.50 6.76 -8.87
CA ASP A 386 -8.36 5.98 -8.38
C ASP A 386 -7.09 6.84 -8.38
N HIS A 387 -6.54 7.06 -7.18
CA HIS A 387 -5.35 7.87 -6.96
C HIS A 387 -4.12 7.36 -7.72
N ARG A 388 -4.00 6.05 -7.92
CA ARG A 388 -2.86 5.49 -8.64
C ARG A 388 -2.97 5.72 -10.13
N VAL A 389 -4.18 5.64 -10.68
CA VAL A 389 -4.46 6.00 -12.08
C VAL A 389 -4.22 7.50 -12.27
N ALA A 390 -4.72 8.35 -11.36
CA ALA A 390 -4.49 9.79 -11.41
C ALA A 390 -3.00 10.17 -11.45
N MET A 391 -2.20 9.64 -10.52
CA MET A 391 -0.75 9.91 -10.47
C MET A 391 -0.03 9.34 -11.70
N SER A 392 -0.38 8.14 -12.17
CA SER A 392 0.19 7.58 -13.40
C SER A 392 -0.11 8.44 -14.63
N LEU A 393 -1.34 8.92 -14.78
CA LEU A 393 -1.71 9.81 -15.89
C LEU A 393 -1.02 11.18 -15.78
N ALA A 394 -0.76 11.67 -14.56
CA ALA A 394 0.04 12.87 -14.36
C ALA A 394 1.49 12.65 -14.81
N ILE A 395 2.10 11.50 -14.51
CA ILE A 395 3.44 11.16 -15.01
C ILE A 395 3.45 11.00 -16.54
N ALA A 396 2.42 10.37 -17.12
CA ALA A 396 2.27 10.26 -18.57
C ALA A 396 2.18 11.63 -19.25
N ALA A 397 1.48 12.59 -18.63
CA ALA A 397 1.34 13.95 -19.14
C ALA A 397 2.69 14.69 -19.25
N LEU A 398 3.67 14.38 -18.40
CA LEU A 398 5.00 15.01 -18.45
C LEU A 398 5.79 14.63 -19.70
N ALA A 399 5.47 13.49 -20.32
CA ALA A 399 6.09 12.99 -21.54
C ALA A 399 5.19 13.14 -22.78
N ALA A 400 4.02 13.78 -22.64
CA ALA A 400 3.03 13.91 -23.70
C ALA A 400 3.15 15.25 -24.43
N GLU A 401 3.09 15.23 -25.77
CA GLU A 401 3.03 16.45 -26.58
C GLU A 401 1.66 17.13 -26.44
N GLY A 402 1.65 18.36 -25.94
CA GLY A 402 0.43 19.15 -25.74
C GLY A 402 -0.06 19.14 -24.29
N GLU A 403 -1.29 19.59 -24.09
CA GLU A 403 -1.91 19.72 -22.77
C GLU A 403 -2.71 18.47 -22.42
N THR A 404 -2.54 17.96 -21.19
CA THR A 404 -3.34 16.87 -20.64
C THR A 404 -4.18 17.38 -19.48
N THR A 405 -5.48 17.10 -19.49
CA THR A 405 -6.40 17.41 -18.39
C THR A 405 -6.95 16.12 -17.78
N ILE A 406 -6.75 15.95 -16.47
CA ILE A 406 -7.11 14.75 -15.72
C ILE A 406 -8.30 15.05 -14.81
N SER A 407 -9.41 14.36 -15.03
CA SER A 407 -10.62 14.46 -14.21
C SER A 407 -10.50 13.70 -12.89
N ASN A 408 -11.22 14.17 -11.86
CA ASN A 408 -11.33 13.55 -10.54
C ASN A 408 -9.99 13.45 -9.78
N PHE A 409 -9.10 14.42 -9.99
CA PHE A 409 -7.72 14.37 -9.48
C PHE A 409 -7.59 14.50 -7.95
N GLU A 410 -8.63 15.00 -7.26
CA GLU A 410 -8.69 15.09 -5.79
C GLU A 410 -8.56 13.74 -5.08
N CYS A 411 -8.72 12.62 -5.79
CA CYS A 411 -8.51 11.30 -5.23
C CYS A 411 -7.04 11.08 -4.82
N VAL A 412 -6.07 11.81 -5.40
CA VAL A 412 -4.64 11.69 -5.06
C VAL A 412 -4.38 11.89 -3.57
N ASP A 413 -5.09 12.82 -2.92
CA ASP A 413 -4.99 13.09 -1.47
C ASP A 413 -5.39 11.90 -0.59
N ILE A 414 -6.05 10.87 -1.14
CA ILE A 414 -6.31 9.61 -0.43
C ILE A 414 -4.98 8.93 -0.07
N SER A 415 -3.92 9.14 -0.86
CA SER A 415 -2.62 8.46 -0.71
C SER A 415 -1.44 9.41 -0.56
N PHE A 416 -1.36 10.47 -1.37
CA PHE A 416 -0.23 11.38 -1.42
C PHE A 416 -0.70 12.84 -1.51
N PRO A 417 -1.11 13.43 -0.37
CA PRO A 417 -1.36 14.87 -0.30
C PRO A 417 -0.11 15.68 -0.71
N GLY A 418 -0.28 16.66 -1.60
CA GLY A 418 0.83 17.50 -2.09
C GLY A 418 1.64 16.89 -3.23
N PHE A 419 1.19 15.80 -3.86
CA PHE A 419 1.87 15.16 -4.99
C PHE A 419 2.27 16.15 -6.10
N LEU A 420 1.35 17.02 -6.54
CA LEU A 420 1.63 17.99 -7.60
C LEU A 420 2.65 19.04 -7.17
N ASP A 421 2.71 19.39 -5.89
CA ASP A 421 3.66 20.37 -5.38
C ASP A 421 5.08 19.81 -5.43
N VAL A 422 5.26 18.55 -5.04
CA VAL A 422 6.53 17.82 -5.18
C VAL A 422 6.90 17.64 -6.65
N LEU A 423 5.91 17.34 -7.51
CA LEU A 423 6.18 17.19 -8.94
C LEU A 423 6.65 18.49 -9.58
N ARG A 424 5.98 19.61 -9.26
CA ARG A 424 6.35 20.94 -9.76
C ARG A 424 7.68 21.43 -9.22
N SER A 425 8.08 21.06 -7.99
CA SER A 425 9.37 21.47 -7.44
C SER A 425 10.57 20.84 -8.14
N LEU A 426 10.34 19.78 -8.94
CA LEU A 426 11.36 19.12 -9.75
C LEU A 426 11.45 19.66 -11.19
N MET A 427 10.45 20.43 -11.64
CA MET A 427 10.39 20.94 -13.01
C MET A 427 11.29 22.17 -13.19
N GLU A 428 12.21 22.13 -14.16
CA GLU A 428 13.03 23.28 -14.59
C GLU A 428 12.50 23.99 -15.85
#